data_AF-A0A7N6BQ81-F1
#
_entry.id   AF-A0A7N6BQ81-F1
#
_cell.length_a   1.000
_cell.length_b   1.000
_cell.length_c   1.000
_cell.angle_alpha   90.00
_cell.angle_beta   90.00
_cell.angle_gamma   90.00
#
_symmetry.space_group_name_H-M   'P 1'
#
loop_
_entity.id
_entity.type
_entity.pdbx_description
1 polymer ?
#
loop_
_entity_poly.entity_id
_entity_poly.type
_entity_poly.pdbx_seq_one_letter_code
_entity_poly.pdbx_strand_id
1 'polypeptide(L)'
;MAGADGDDSLYPIAVLIDELRNEDVQLRLNSIKKLSTIALALGVERTRTELLPFLTDTIYDEDEVLLALAEQLGNFTMLVGGPEYVHCLLPPLESLATVEETVVRDKAVESLRKISQEHSPVDLEVHFEPLDLETLVMPTLRQAAEDKSWRVRYMVADKFSELQKAVGPEITKNDLVPAFQNLLKDCEAEVRAAAANKVKEFCENLPEDNREQIIMTHILPCVKELVSDTNQHVKSALASVIMGLSTILGKDNTIEHLLPLFLAQLKDECPEVRLNIISNLDCVNEVIGIRQLSQSLLPAIVELAEDAKWRVRLAIIEYMPLLAGQLGVEFFDEKLNTLCMAWLIDHVYAIREAATCNLMKLVEKFGAEWAQNTIVPKVLGMANDPNYLHRMTTLFCINALSEACGQEITTKQMLPVVLKMSNDQVANVRFNVAKSLQKIGPVLDSNALQTEVKPVLEKLASDTDMDVKYFAQEAISVLALA
;
A
#
# COMPACT_ATOMS: atom_id res chain seq x y z
N MET A 1 8.06 70.97 -2.97
CA MET A 1 9.20 70.05 -2.79
C MET A 1 8.90 68.83 -3.62
N ALA A 2 9.59 68.72 -4.74
CA ALA A 2 9.44 67.66 -5.73
C ALA A 2 10.69 66.78 -5.69
N GLY A 3 10.52 65.48 -5.91
CA GLY A 3 11.58 64.54 -6.26
C GLY A 3 12.30 63.87 -5.09
N ALA A 4 11.82 62.69 -4.67
CA ALA A 4 12.62 61.71 -3.92
C ALA A 4 12.13 60.24 -4.04
N ASP A 5 10.96 59.95 -4.63
CA ASP A 5 10.43 58.57 -4.74
C ASP A 5 10.77 57.84 -6.07
N GLY A 6 11.57 58.45 -6.95
CA GLY A 6 11.77 57.95 -8.31
C GLY A 6 12.83 56.84 -8.47
N ASP A 7 13.87 56.82 -7.65
CA ASP A 7 15.11 56.06 -7.93
C ASP A 7 15.25 54.75 -7.11
N ASP A 8 14.71 54.69 -5.89
CA ASP A 8 14.71 53.47 -5.06
C ASP A 8 13.65 52.44 -5.49
N SER A 9 12.69 52.83 -6.32
CA SER A 9 11.57 51.97 -6.72
C SER A 9 11.96 50.91 -7.77
N LEU A 10 13.00 51.12 -8.57
CA LEU A 10 13.39 50.21 -9.67
C LEU A 10 14.44 49.17 -9.25
N TYR A 11 15.13 49.37 -8.14
CA TYR A 11 16.26 48.54 -7.72
C TYR A 11 15.89 47.05 -7.47
N PRO A 12 14.76 46.71 -6.80
CA PRO A 12 14.41 45.32 -6.53
C PRO A 12 14.04 44.51 -7.79
N ILE A 13 13.36 45.13 -8.77
CA ILE A 13 13.05 44.48 -10.05
C ILE A 13 14.29 44.36 -10.92
N ALA A 14 15.12 45.40 -11.01
CA ALA A 14 16.33 45.36 -11.82
C ALA A 14 17.27 44.24 -11.35
N VAL A 15 17.46 44.10 -10.03
CA VAL A 15 18.25 43.00 -9.46
C VAL A 15 17.61 41.64 -9.75
N LEU A 16 16.29 41.50 -9.60
CA LEU A 16 15.61 40.24 -9.92
C LEU A 16 15.73 39.88 -11.40
N ILE A 17 15.56 40.85 -12.31
CA ILE A 17 15.68 40.65 -13.75
C ILE A 17 17.12 40.21 -14.08
N ASP A 18 18.12 40.85 -13.48
CA ASP A 18 19.53 40.48 -13.69
C ASP A 18 19.85 39.09 -13.11
N GLU A 19 19.28 38.74 -11.95
CA GLU A 19 19.46 37.43 -11.32
C GLU A 19 18.72 36.31 -12.08
N LEU A 20 17.52 36.57 -12.61
CA LEU A 20 16.75 35.62 -13.44
C LEU A 20 17.28 35.48 -14.86
N ARG A 21 18.12 36.42 -15.32
CA ARG A 21 18.86 36.29 -16.60
C ARG A 21 20.26 35.72 -16.42
N ASN A 22 20.63 35.35 -15.19
CA ASN A 22 21.93 34.76 -14.90
C ASN A 22 22.07 33.39 -15.57
N GLU A 23 23.26 33.05 -16.09
CA GLU A 23 23.53 31.75 -16.71
C GLU A 23 23.48 30.58 -15.70
N ASP A 24 23.77 30.84 -14.42
CA ASP A 24 23.74 29.83 -13.35
C ASP A 24 22.29 29.53 -12.89
N VAL A 25 21.86 28.30 -13.18
CA VAL A 25 20.54 27.75 -12.80
C VAL A 25 20.28 27.87 -11.30
N GLN A 26 21.30 27.65 -10.47
CA GLN A 26 21.14 27.67 -9.01
C GLN A 26 20.86 29.10 -8.51
N LEU A 27 21.45 30.11 -9.15
CA LEU A 27 21.17 31.51 -8.85
C LEU A 27 19.75 31.90 -9.27
N ARG A 28 19.31 31.48 -10.47
CA ARG A 28 17.92 31.68 -10.91
C ARG A 28 16.92 31.02 -9.96
N LEU A 29 17.17 29.76 -9.59
CA LEU A 29 16.33 29.02 -8.63
C LEU A 29 16.25 29.70 -7.26
N ASN A 30 17.38 30.17 -6.73
CA ASN A 30 17.41 30.90 -5.47
C ASN A 30 16.64 32.22 -5.54
N SER A 31 16.62 32.85 -6.72
CA SER A 31 15.88 34.10 -6.98
C SER A 31 14.37 33.84 -6.99
N ILE A 32 13.93 32.76 -7.68
CA ILE A 32 12.54 32.30 -7.64
C ILE A 32 12.10 31.95 -6.20
N LYS A 33 12.94 31.30 -5.40
CA LYS A 33 12.59 31.02 -3.99
C LYS A 33 12.39 32.29 -3.14
N LYS A 34 12.92 33.43 -3.58
CA LYS A 34 12.78 34.74 -2.93
C LYS A 34 11.73 35.64 -3.57
N LEU A 35 10.97 35.14 -4.54
CA LEU A 35 9.96 35.91 -5.29
C LEU A 35 8.97 36.63 -4.36
N SER A 36 8.59 36.00 -3.26
CA SER A 36 7.70 36.58 -2.24
C SER A 36 8.28 37.84 -1.57
N THR A 37 9.59 37.85 -1.30
CA THR A 37 10.28 39.02 -0.72
C THR A 37 10.29 40.19 -1.70
N ILE A 38 10.39 39.88 -2.99
CA ILE A 38 10.46 40.89 -4.05
C ILE A 38 9.07 41.48 -4.29
N ALA A 39 8.03 40.64 -4.35
CA ALA A 39 6.65 41.11 -4.41
C ALA A 39 6.28 42.01 -3.22
N LEU A 40 6.75 41.67 -2.00
CA LEU A 40 6.59 42.53 -0.82
C LEU A 40 7.28 43.88 -0.98
N ALA A 41 8.49 43.92 -1.52
CA ALA A 41 9.24 45.17 -1.71
C ALA A 41 8.62 46.06 -2.81
N LEU A 42 8.02 45.46 -3.84
CA LEU A 42 7.37 46.18 -4.94
C LEU A 42 5.99 46.69 -4.60
N GLY A 43 5.31 46.04 -3.65
CA GLY A 43 3.91 46.28 -3.37
C GLY A 43 2.99 45.61 -4.38
N VAL A 44 1.71 45.53 -4.02
CA VAL A 44 0.71 44.71 -4.72
C VAL A 44 0.41 45.20 -6.15
N GLU A 45 0.44 46.52 -6.38
CA GLU A 45 0.11 47.10 -7.68
C GLU A 45 1.19 46.75 -8.73
N ARG A 46 2.45 47.01 -8.41
CA ARG A 46 3.58 46.74 -9.29
C ARG A 46 3.87 45.25 -9.44
N THR A 47 3.58 44.45 -8.41
CA THR A 47 3.59 42.99 -8.54
C THR A 47 2.67 42.54 -9.68
N ARG A 48 1.46 43.10 -9.79
CA ARG A 48 0.52 42.76 -10.86
C ARG A 48 0.92 43.31 -12.23
N THR A 49 1.38 44.56 -12.30
CA THR A 49 1.60 45.25 -13.59
C THR A 49 2.99 45.05 -14.18
N GLU A 50 3.98 44.67 -13.37
CA GLU A 50 5.38 44.53 -13.80
C GLU A 50 5.88 43.09 -13.58
N LEU A 51 5.77 42.56 -12.35
CA LEU A 51 6.37 41.27 -12.01
C LEU A 51 5.66 40.08 -12.68
N LEU A 52 4.33 40.00 -12.61
CA LEU A 52 3.60 38.87 -13.22
C LEU A 52 3.73 38.82 -14.75
N PRO A 53 3.60 39.93 -15.51
CA PRO A 53 3.86 39.91 -16.95
C PRO A 53 5.29 39.46 -17.27
N PHE A 54 6.29 39.97 -16.53
CA PHE A 54 7.67 39.55 -16.70
C PHE A 54 7.86 38.05 -16.48
N LEU A 55 7.28 37.50 -15.41
CA LEU A 55 7.34 36.07 -15.13
C LEU A 55 6.63 35.26 -16.21
N THR A 56 5.51 35.75 -16.76
CA THR A 56 4.75 35.10 -17.83
C THR A 56 5.54 35.04 -19.14
N ASP A 57 6.21 36.14 -19.50
CA ASP A 57 7.01 36.22 -20.72
C ASP A 57 8.33 35.42 -20.62
N THR A 58 8.77 35.09 -19.39
CA THR A 58 10.04 34.41 -19.11
C THR A 58 9.84 32.92 -18.74
N ILE A 59 8.73 32.29 -19.13
CA ILE A 59 8.41 30.86 -18.84
C ILE A 59 9.25 29.86 -19.68
N TYR A 60 10.42 30.28 -20.15
CA TYR A 60 11.36 29.44 -20.90
C TYR A 60 12.66 29.30 -20.09
N ASP A 61 12.63 28.45 -19.07
CA ASP A 61 13.77 28.16 -18.19
C ASP A 61 13.87 26.63 -17.91
N GLU A 62 14.87 26.23 -17.14
CA GLU A 62 15.08 24.84 -16.71
C GLU A 62 13.95 24.34 -15.80
N ASP A 63 13.65 23.04 -15.86
CA ASP A 63 12.50 22.42 -15.20
C ASP A 63 12.45 22.68 -13.69
N GLU A 64 13.60 22.68 -13.00
CA GLU A 64 13.68 22.97 -11.55
C GLU A 64 13.25 24.40 -11.21
N VAL A 65 13.56 25.36 -12.09
CA VAL A 65 13.20 26.77 -11.91
C VAL A 65 11.70 26.97 -12.16
N LEU A 66 11.17 26.35 -13.24
CA LEU A 66 9.75 26.40 -13.56
C LEU A 66 8.90 25.72 -12.48
N LEU A 67 9.36 24.59 -11.94
CA LEU A 67 8.71 23.89 -10.84
C LEU A 67 8.60 24.77 -9.59
N ALA A 68 9.71 25.43 -9.22
CA ALA A 68 9.72 26.35 -8.08
C ALA A 68 8.83 27.58 -8.34
N LEU A 69 8.79 28.09 -9.58
CA LEU A 69 7.94 29.22 -9.95
C LEU A 69 6.47 28.86 -9.81
N ALA A 70 6.05 27.70 -10.33
CA ALA A 70 4.69 27.19 -10.19
C ALA A 70 4.27 27.13 -8.71
N GLU A 71 5.13 26.56 -7.84
CA GLU A 71 4.88 26.47 -6.40
C GLU A 71 4.78 27.85 -5.72
N GLN A 72 5.62 28.82 -6.10
CA GLN A 72 5.56 30.17 -5.55
C GLN A 72 4.23 30.85 -5.93
N LEU A 73 3.83 30.78 -7.19
CA LEU A 73 2.59 31.42 -7.67
C LEU A 73 1.34 30.91 -6.94
N GLY A 74 1.30 29.65 -6.52
CA GLY A 74 0.22 29.11 -5.69
C GLY A 74 0.08 29.76 -4.30
N ASN A 75 1.08 30.51 -3.85
CA ASN A 75 1.11 31.22 -2.56
C ASN A 75 1.03 32.75 -2.70
N PHE A 76 0.78 33.27 -3.90
CA PHE A 76 0.90 34.70 -4.19
C PHE A 76 -0.37 35.53 -3.95
N THR A 77 -1.50 34.93 -3.54
CA THR A 77 -2.79 35.62 -3.38
C THR A 77 -2.68 36.92 -2.58
N MET A 78 -2.04 36.90 -1.40
CA MET A 78 -1.89 38.11 -0.59
C MET A 78 -0.90 39.12 -1.19
N LEU A 79 0.07 38.64 -1.96
CA LEU A 79 1.11 39.46 -2.59
C LEU A 79 0.62 40.20 -3.84
N VAL A 80 -0.48 39.71 -4.45
CA VAL A 80 -1.17 40.39 -5.56
C VAL A 80 -2.32 41.28 -5.09
N GLY A 81 -2.54 41.43 -3.79
CA GLY A 81 -3.61 42.28 -3.23
C GLY A 81 -4.86 41.54 -2.77
N GLY A 82 -4.77 40.23 -2.54
CA GLY A 82 -5.84 39.40 -1.97
C GLY A 82 -6.80 38.81 -3.01
N PRO A 83 -7.91 38.21 -2.53
CA PRO A 83 -8.92 37.53 -3.35
C PRO A 83 -9.46 38.33 -4.55
N GLU A 84 -9.56 39.66 -4.45
CA GLU A 84 -10.07 40.51 -5.55
C GLU A 84 -9.18 40.47 -6.81
N TYR A 85 -7.89 40.13 -6.65
CA TYR A 85 -6.90 40.18 -7.72
C TYR A 85 -6.22 38.85 -8.00
N VAL A 86 -6.73 37.77 -7.42
CA VAL A 86 -6.15 36.43 -7.58
C VAL A 86 -6.17 35.95 -9.04
N HIS A 87 -7.13 36.41 -9.85
CA HIS A 87 -7.22 36.12 -11.29
C HIS A 87 -5.98 36.56 -12.08
N CYS A 88 -5.20 37.53 -11.56
CA CYS A 88 -3.93 37.95 -12.17
C CYS A 88 -2.87 36.83 -12.21
N LEU A 89 -3.02 35.79 -11.38
CA LEU A 89 -2.12 34.64 -11.33
C LEU A 89 -2.43 33.57 -12.39
N LEU A 90 -3.57 33.67 -13.08
CA LEU A 90 -3.99 32.67 -14.06
C LEU A 90 -3.07 32.61 -15.28
N PRO A 91 -2.70 33.72 -15.95
CA PRO A 91 -1.86 33.66 -17.15
C PRO A 91 -0.50 32.96 -16.96
N PRO A 92 0.31 33.26 -15.93
CA PRO A 92 1.58 32.56 -15.75
C PRO A 92 1.37 31.08 -15.37
N LEU A 93 0.35 30.75 -14.58
CA LEU A 93 0.05 29.37 -14.22
C LEU A 93 -0.50 28.56 -15.40
N GLU A 94 -1.29 29.16 -16.28
CA GLU A 94 -1.78 28.54 -17.51
C GLU A 94 -0.60 28.21 -18.45
N SER A 95 0.32 29.14 -18.63
CA SER A 95 1.53 28.89 -19.42
C SER A 95 2.37 27.76 -18.82
N LEU A 96 2.59 27.76 -17.49
CA LEU A 96 3.28 26.66 -16.79
C LEU A 96 2.53 25.31 -16.89
N ALA A 97 1.20 25.32 -16.98
CA ALA A 97 0.40 24.11 -17.18
C ALA A 97 0.49 23.55 -18.62
N THR A 98 1.12 24.26 -19.56
CA THR A 98 1.30 23.83 -20.96
C THR A 98 2.73 23.42 -21.32
N VAL A 99 3.67 23.50 -20.39
CA VAL A 99 5.09 23.15 -20.66
C VAL A 99 5.27 21.64 -20.88
N GLU A 100 6.41 21.26 -21.49
CA GLU A 100 6.69 19.86 -21.84
C GLU A 100 6.86 18.95 -20.61
N GLU A 101 7.48 19.46 -19.55
CA GLU A 101 7.77 18.68 -18.36
C GLU A 101 6.52 18.43 -17.50
N THR A 102 6.23 17.15 -17.26
CA THR A 102 5.08 16.66 -16.52
C THR A 102 5.03 17.20 -15.09
N VAL A 103 6.15 17.17 -14.38
CA VAL A 103 6.21 17.55 -12.96
C VAL A 103 5.88 19.05 -12.77
N VAL A 104 6.28 19.90 -13.73
CA VAL A 104 5.96 21.32 -13.72
C VAL A 104 4.47 21.54 -13.96
N ARG A 105 3.88 20.85 -14.95
CA ARG A 105 2.43 20.94 -15.22
C ARG A 105 1.60 20.54 -14.01
N ASP A 106 1.97 19.44 -13.35
CA ASP A 106 1.27 18.96 -12.16
C ASP A 106 1.31 19.99 -11.03
N LYS A 107 2.46 20.62 -10.79
CA LYS A 107 2.60 21.68 -9.78
C LYS A 107 1.83 22.96 -10.16
N ALA A 108 1.77 23.30 -11.45
CA ALA A 108 0.98 24.42 -11.94
C ALA A 108 -0.52 24.17 -11.70
N VAL A 109 -1.02 22.97 -12.01
CA VAL A 109 -2.41 22.57 -11.75
C VAL A 109 -2.71 22.52 -10.24
N GLU A 110 -1.79 22.02 -9.41
CA GLU A 110 -1.92 22.07 -7.95
C GLU A 110 -2.09 23.52 -7.46
N SER A 111 -1.28 24.44 -8.00
CA SER A 111 -1.33 25.86 -7.68
C SER A 111 -2.62 26.52 -8.17
N LEU A 112 -3.09 26.21 -9.39
CA LEU A 112 -4.39 26.63 -9.91
C LEU A 112 -5.54 26.17 -9.01
N ARG A 113 -5.54 24.91 -8.57
CA ARG A 113 -6.54 24.36 -7.64
C ARG A 113 -6.52 25.04 -6.28
N LYS A 114 -5.36 25.50 -5.83
CA LYS A 114 -5.23 26.23 -4.57
C LYS A 114 -5.80 27.64 -4.70
N ILE A 115 -5.42 28.38 -5.73
CA ILE A 115 -5.89 29.76 -5.91
C ILE A 115 -7.36 29.82 -6.32
N SER A 116 -7.92 28.79 -6.95
CA SER A 116 -9.36 28.76 -7.29
C SER A 116 -10.27 28.83 -6.06
N GLN A 117 -9.79 28.36 -4.89
CA GLN A 117 -10.51 28.48 -3.62
C GLN A 117 -10.58 29.91 -3.08
N GLU A 118 -9.71 30.79 -3.58
CA GLU A 118 -9.65 32.21 -3.20
C GLU A 118 -10.43 33.11 -4.16
N HIS A 119 -10.96 32.58 -5.27
CA HIS A 119 -11.79 33.36 -6.19
C HIS A 119 -13.21 33.53 -5.63
N SER A 120 -13.80 34.72 -5.80
CA SER A 120 -15.23 34.87 -5.55
C SER A 120 -16.04 34.09 -6.59
N PRO A 121 -17.30 33.69 -6.30
CA PRO A 121 -18.15 33.04 -7.29
C PRO A 121 -18.30 33.84 -8.59
N VAL A 122 -18.31 35.18 -8.50
CA VAL A 122 -18.36 36.08 -9.66
C VAL A 122 -17.06 36.04 -10.45
N ASP A 123 -15.91 36.03 -9.77
CA ASP A 123 -14.61 35.96 -10.45
C ASP A 123 -14.39 34.60 -11.12
N LEU A 124 -14.93 33.51 -10.54
CA LEU A 124 -14.93 32.21 -11.19
C LEU A 124 -15.74 32.25 -12.49
N GLU A 125 -16.94 32.83 -12.49
CA GLU A 125 -17.75 32.94 -13.72
C GLU A 125 -17.10 33.84 -14.79
N VAL A 126 -16.39 34.90 -14.38
CA VAL A 126 -15.80 35.88 -15.31
C VAL A 126 -14.44 35.42 -15.85
N HIS A 127 -13.60 34.82 -15.00
CA HIS A 127 -12.21 34.52 -15.32
C HIS A 127 -11.91 33.03 -15.54
N PHE A 128 -12.76 32.12 -15.03
CA PHE A 128 -12.67 30.67 -15.26
C PHE A 128 -13.73 30.15 -16.26
N GLU A 129 -14.37 31.05 -17.02
CA GLU A 129 -15.58 30.81 -17.83
C GLU A 129 -16.84 30.48 -17.01
N PRO A 130 -18.06 30.68 -17.56
CA PRO A 130 -19.30 30.52 -16.80
C PRO A 130 -19.38 29.13 -16.16
N LEU A 131 -19.69 29.09 -14.87
CA LEU A 131 -19.78 27.88 -14.05
C LEU A 131 -20.98 26.98 -14.39
N ASP A 132 -21.46 27.01 -15.64
CA ASP A 132 -22.45 26.06 -16.10
C ASP A 132 -21.75 24.74 -16.42
N LEU A 133 -21.68 23.90 -15.38
CA LEU A 133 -21.14 22.55 -15.43
C LEU A 133 -21.68 21.78 -16.64
N GLU A 134 -22.97 21.90 -16.94
CA GLU A 134 -23.62 21.10 -17.98
C GLU A 134 -23.30 21.60 -19.40
N THR A 135 -23.24 22.92 -19.62
CA THR A 135 -23.04 23.46 -20.98
C THR A 135 -21.58 23.63 -21.39
N LEU A 136 -20.63 23.74 -20.46
CA LEU A 136 -19.22 24.03 -20.79
C LEU A 136 -18.23 22.96 -20.28
N VAL A 137 -18.37 22.54 -19.02
CA VAL A 137 -17.43 21.58 -18.42
C VAL A 137 -17.69 20.15 -18.92
N MET A 138 -18.95 19.73 -18.96
CA MET A 138 -19.32 18.38 -19.36
C MET A 138 -18.98 18.04 -20.82
N PRO A 139 -19.19 18.91 -21.82
CA PRO A 139 -18.72 18.65 -23.18
C PRO A 139 -17.21 18.41 -23.25
N THR A 140 -16.43 19.23 -22.54
CA THR A 140 -14.97 19.10 -22.48
C THR A 140 -14.56 17.79 -21.82
N LEU A 141 -15.22 17.42 -20.71
CA LEU A 141 -14.95 16.15 -20.03
C LEU A 141 -15.31 14.94 -20.91
N ARG A 142 -16.46 14.97 -21.60
CA ARG A 142 -16.86 13.91 -22.54
C ARG A 142 -15.84 13.79 -23.68
N GLN A 143 -15.39 14.91 -24.23
CA GLN A 143 -14.37 14.93 -25.28
C GLN A 143 -13.04 14.36 -24.77
N ALA A 144 -12.61 14.70 -23.55
CA ALA A 144 -11.39 14.18 -22.95
C ALA A 144 -11.46 12.67 -22.68
N ALA A 145 -12.63 12.16 -22.26
CA ALA A 145 -12.86 10.74 -22.03
C ALA A 145 -12.79 9.91 -23.32
N GLU A 146 -13.10 10.53 -24.47
CA GLU A 146 -13.07 9.91 -25.81
C GLU A 146 -11.91 10.42 -26.68
N ASP A 147 -10.92 11.06 -26.06
CA ASP A 147 -9.82 11.71 -26.80
C ASP A 147 -9.01 10.68 -27.60
N LYS A 148 -8.45 11.09 -28.74
CA LYS A 148 -7.60 10.21 -29.57
C LYS A 148 -6.36 9.74 -28.81
N SER A 149 -5.82 10.59 -27.94
CA SER A 149 -4.67 10.31 -27.10
C SER A 149 -5.06 9.47 -25.89
N TRP A 150 -4.51 8.26 -25.79
CA TRP A 150 -4.72 7.40 -24.62
C TRP A 150 -4.23 8.05 -23.32
N ARG A 151 -3.25 8.96 -23.39
CA ARG A 151 -2.75 9.68 -22.20
C ARG A 151 -3.80 10.63 -21.62
N VAL A 152 -4.61 11.27 -22.47
CA VAL A 152 -5.70 12.14 -22.04
C VAL A 152 -6.79 11.29 -21.39
N ARG A 153 -7.20 10.19 -22.05
CA ARG A 153 -8.18 9.25 -21.49
C ARG A 153 -7.70 8.62 -20.17
N TYR A 154 -6.42 8.29 -20.07
CA TYR A 154 -5.78 7.81 -18.85
C TYR A 154 -5.87 8.83 -17.71
N MET A 155 -5.63 10.12 -17.99
CA MET A 155 -5.80 11.20 -16.99
C MET A 155 -7.25 11.32 -16.52
N VAL A 156 -8.22 11.18 -17.43
CA VAL A 156 -9.64 11.15 -17.04
C VAL A 156 -9.92 9.95 -16.13
N ALA A 157 -9.41 8.76 -16.46
CA ALA A 157 -9.57 7.56 -15.63
C ALA A 157 -8.89 7.70 -14.25
N ASP A 158 -7.70 8.30 -14.17
CA ASP A 158 -6.99 8.51 -12.89
C ASP A 158 -7.74 9.50 -11.97
N LYS A 159 -8.34 10.55 -12.55
CA LYS A 159 -9.09 11.59 -11.82
C LYS A 159 -10.58 11.32 -11.70
N PHE A 160 -11.04 10.14 -12.12
CA PHE A 160 -12.47 9.86 -12.29
C PHE A 160 -13.30 10.04 -11.00
N SER A 161 -12.77 9.59 -9.86
CA SER A 161 -13.46 9.71 -8.57
C SER A 161 -13.53 11.15 -8.05
N GLU A 162 -12.55 12.00 -8.36
CA GLU A 162 -12.58 13.43 -8.06
C GLU A 162 -13.63 14.13 -8.92
N LEU A 163 -13.66 13.79 -10.21
CA LEU A 163 -14.66 14.31 -11.17
C LEU A 163 -16.08 13.94 -10.75
N GLN A 164 -16.32 12.70 -10.33
CA GLN A 164 -17.62 12.24 -9.82
C GLN A 164 -18.12 13.09 -8.64
N LYS A 165 -17.24 13.38 -7.68
CA LYS A 165 -17.58 14.21 -6.51
C LYS A 165 -17.90 15.65 -6.91
N ALA A 166 -17.23 16.17 -7.94
CA ALA A 166 -17.41 17.54 -8.40
C ALA A 166 -18.71 17.75 -9.20
N VAL A 167 -19.10 16.80 -10.07
CA VAL A 167 -20.28 16.97 -10.95
C VAL A 167 -21.61 16.58 -10.28
N GLY A 168 -21.55 15.86 -9.15
CA GLY A 168 -22.74 15.47 -8.41
C GLY A 168 -23.51 14.27 -9.00
N PRO A 169 -24.58 13.84 -8.32
CA PRO A 169 -25.22 12.53 -8.54
C PRO A 169 -25.96 12.40 -9.88
N GLU A 170 -26.65 13.44 -10.33
CA GLU A 170 -27.45 13.40 -11.57
C GLU A 170 -26.56 13.28 -12.80
N ILE A 171 -25.54 14.15 -12.91
CA ILE A 171 -24.56 14.10 -14.00
C ILE A 171 -23.76 12.79 -13.94
N THR A 172 -23.40 12.33 -12.73
CA THR A 172 -22.73 11.03 -12.57
C THR A 172 -23.53 9.90 -13.22
N LYS A 173 -24.84 9.85 -12.96
CA LYS A 173 -25.71 8.81 -13.48
C LYS A 173 -25.87 8.89 -15.01
N ASN A 174 -26.07 10.09 -15.54
CA ASN A 174 -26.41 10.26 -16.96
C ASN A 174 -25.18 10.26 -17.88
N ASP A 175 -24.03 10.73 -17.38
CA ASP A 175 -22.83 10.97 -18.19
C ASP A 175 -21.62 10.18 -17.75
N LEU A 176 -21.32 10.16 -16.45
CA LEU A 176 -20.11 9.47 -15.99
C LEU A 176 -20.26 7.96 -16.04
N VAL A 177 -21.45 7.40 -15.82
CA VAL A 177 -21.64 5.94 -15.96
C VAL A 177 -21.28 5.45 -17.37
N PRO A 178 -21.85 6.01 -18.47
CA PRO A 178 -21.43 5.65 -19.83
C PRO A 178 -19.94 5.89 -20.10
N ALA A 179 -19.40 7.04 -19.68
CA ALA A 179 -17.98 7.35 -19.88
C ALA A 179 -17.07 6.35 -19.16
N PHE A 180 -17.42 5.95 -17.94
CA PHE A 180 -16.67 4.96 -17.17
C PHE A 180 -16.72 3.58 -17.83
N GLN A 181 -17.86 3.17 -18.39
CA GLN A 181 -17.96 1.94 -19.17
C GLN A 181 -17.01 1.95 -20.36
N ASN A 182 -16.89 3.07 -21.07
CA ASN A 182 -15.97 3.22 -22.19
C ASN A 182 -14.51 3.10 -21.73
N LEU A 183 -14.14 3.73 -20.61
CA LEU A 183 -12.78 3.66 -20.06
C LEU A 183 -12.42 2.25 -19.56
N LEU A 184 -13.37 1.52 -18.95
CA LEU A 184 -13.17 0.12 -18.57
C LEU A 184 -13.00 -0.80 -19.79
N LYS A 185 -13.48 -0.38 -20.96
CA LYS A 185 -13.40 -1.11 -22.23
C LYS A 185 -12.42 -0.50 -23.23
N ASP A 186 -11.55 0.39 -22.75
CA ASP A 186 -10.60 1.11 -23.60
C ASP A 186 -9.68 0.14 -24.37
N CYS A 187 -9.26 0.52 -25.57
CA CYS A 187 -8.32 -0.31 -26.33
C CYS A 187 -6.93 -0.39 -25.65
N GLU A 188 -6.54 0.65 -24.90
CA GLU A 188 -5.25 0.72 -24.22
C GLU A 188 -5.31 0.13 -22.81
N ALA A 189 -4.35 -0.73 -22.47
CA ALA A 189 -4.36 -1.45 -21.20
C ALA A 189 -4.15 -0.55 -19.99
N GLU A 190 -3.33 0.49 -20.13
CA GLU A 190 -3.04 1.48 -19.09
C GLU A 190 -4.29 2.24 -18.68
N VAL A 191 -5.15 2.58 -19.65
CA VAL A 191 -6.44 3.25 -19.39
C VAL A 191 -7.38 2.30 -18.65
N ARG A 192 -7.50 1.06 -19.13
CA ARG A 192 -8.34 0.04 -18.45
C ARG A 192 -7.86 -0.23 -17.03
N ALA A 193 -6.55 -0.31 -16.79
CA ALA A 193 -5.97 -0.52 -15.46
C ALA A 193 -6.26 0.67 -14.52
N ALA A 194 -6.12 1.90 -15.00
CA ALA A 194 -6.48 3.09 -14.24
C ALA A 194 -7.97 3.10 -13.87
N ALA A 195 -8.86 2.83 -14.83
CA ALA A 195 -10.29 2.75 -14.59
C ALA A 195 -10.66 1.61 -13.64
N ALA A 196 -10.06 0.42 -13.80
CA ALA A 196 -10.28 -0.74 -12.95
C ALA A 196 -9.98 -0.45 -11.47
N ASN A 197 -8.89 0.28 -11.18
CA ASN A 197 -8.53 0.69 -9.83
C ASN A 197 -9.55 1.66 -9.19
N LYS A 198 -10.38 2.34 -9.98
CA LYS A 198 -11.42 3.25 -9.48
C LYS A 198 -12.79 2.60 -9.31
N VAL A 199 -12.97 1.33 -9.73
CA VAL A 199 -14.27 0.65 -9.72
C VAL A 199 -14.93 0.67 -8.35
N LYS A 200 -14.19 0.37 -7.28
CA LYS A 200 -14.74 0.37 -5.91
C LYS A 200 -15.23 1.77 -5.51
N GLU A 201 -14.34 2.76 -5.55
CA GLU A 201 -14.66 4.13 -5.13
C GLU A 201 -15.78 4.75 -5.98
N PHE A 202 -15.79 4.48 -7.29
CA PHE A 202 -16.85 4.96 -8.17
C PHE A 202 -18.22 4.39 -7.77
N CYS A 203 -18.28 3.07 -7.55
CA CYS A 203 -19.51 2.39 -7.14
C CYS A 203 -20.02 2.83 -5.76
N GLU A 204 -19.12 3.08 -4.80
CA GLU A 204 -19.48 3.57 -3.46
C GLU A 204 -20.13 4.95 -3.51
N ASN A 205 -19.68 5.82 -4.41
CA ASN A 205 -20.17 7.19 -4.57
C ASN A 205 -21.38 7.33 -5.51
N LEU A 206 -21.94 6.24 -6.01
CA LEU A 206 -23.19 6.29 -6.79
C LEU A 206 -24.40 6.64 -5.89
N PRO A 207 -25.45 7.29 -6.45
CA PRO A 207 -26.66 7.62 -5.71
C PRO A 207 -27.33 6.38 -5.13
N GLU A 208 -27.66 6.40 -3.83
CA GLU A 208 -28.16 5.22 -3.10
C GLU A 208 -29.40 4.59 -3.75
N ASP A 209 -30.35 5.42 -4.22
CA ASP A 209 -31.62 4.97 -4.81
C ASP A 209 -31.46 4.06 -6.04
N ASN A 210 -30.36 4.20 -6.79
CA ASN A 210 -30.12 3.48 -8.04
C ASN A 210 -28.77 2.75 -8.05
N ARG A 211 -28.00 2.79 -6.96
CA ARG A 211 -26.62 2.28 -6.88
C ARG A 211 -26.53 0.82 -7.33
N GLU A 212 -27.31 -0.05 -6.70
CA GLU A 212 -27.29 -1.49 -7.01
C GLU A 212 -27.67 -1.75 -8.46
N GLN A 213 -28.74 -1.13 -8.97
CA GLN A 213 -29.19 -1.30 -10.35
C GLN A 213 -28.11 -0.87 -11.36
N ILE A 214 -27.45 0.27 -11.12
CA ILE A 214 -26.38 0.79 -11.99
C ILE A 214 -25.20 -0.18 -11.99
N ILE A 215 -24.74 -0.61 -10.82
CA ILE A 215 -23.62 -1.55 -10.70
C ILE A 215 -23.93 -2.85 -11.45
N MET A 216 -25.10 -3.42 -11.20
CA MET A 216 -25.51 -4.70 -11.78
C MET A 216 -25.67 -4.65 -13.30
N THR A 217 -26.22 -3.55 -13.83
CA THR A 217 -26.58 -3.44 -15.25
C THR A 217 -25.43 -2.90 -16.11
N HIS A 218 -24.66 -1.94 -15.58
CA HIS A 218 -23.67 -1.20 -16.36
C HIS A 218 -22.23 -1.58 -16.02
N ILE A 219 -21.91 -1.72 -14.74
CA ILE A 219 -20.53 -1.88 -14.28
C ILE A 219 -20.09 -3.34 -14.24
N LEU A 220 -20.93 -4.21 -13.68
CA LEU A 220 -20.63 -5.63 -13.48
C LEU A 220 -20.33 -6.37 -14.80
N PRO A 221 -21.01 -6.12 -15.94
CA PRO A 221 -20.61 -6.70 -17.22
C PRO A 221 -19.17 -6.34 -17.62
N CYS A 222 -18.76 -5.08 -17.42
CA CYS A 222 -17.41 -4.63 -17.71
C CYS A 222 -16.39 -5.29 -16.77
N VAL A 223 -16.71 -5.41 -15.48
CA VAL A 223 -15.88 -6.12 -14.50
C VAL A 223 -15.67 -7.59 -14.89
N LYS A 224 -16.72 -8.28 -15.38
CA LYS A 224 -16.61 -9.67 -15.87
C LYS A 224 -15.63 -9.80 -17.04
N GLU A 225 -15.63 -8.85 -17.97
CA GLU A 225 -14.67 -8.80 -19.08
C GLU A 225 -13.25 -8.58 -18.56
N LEU A 226 -13.06 -7.63 -17.64
CA LEU A 226 -11.75 -7.28 -17.06
C LEU A 226 -11.11 -8.40 -16.22
N VAL A 227 -11.91 -9.27 -15.60
CA VAL A 227 -11.39 -10.47 -14.90
C VAL A 227 -10.63 -11.39 -15.87
N SER A 228 -11.06 -11.44 -17.13
CA SER A 228 -10.45 -12.25 -18.18
C SER A 228 -9.56 -11.44 -19.13
N ASP A 229 -9.12 -10.25 -18.71
CA ASP A 229 -8.29 -9.38 -19.55
C ASP A 229 -6.96 -10.05 -19.90
N THR A 230 -6.48 -9.82 -21.13
CA THR A 230 -5.22 -10.39 -21.60
C THR A 230 -4.02 -9.73 -20.92
N ASN A 231 -4.16 -8.50 -20.43
CA ASN A 231 -3.11 -7.79 -19.74
C ASN A 231 -3.15 -8.06 -18.22
N GLN A 232 -2.06 -8.63 -17.70
CA GLN A 232 -1.93 -8.94 -16.27
C GLN A 232 -2.03 -7.72 -15.35
N HIS A 233 -1.62 -6.53 -15.80
CA HIS A 233 -1.69 -5.30 -14.99
C HIS A 233 -3.14 -4.85 -14.80
N VAL A 234 -3.98 -5.02 -15.82
CA VAL A 234 -5.42 -4.74 -15.75
C VAL A 234 -6.09 -5.69 -14.75
N LYS A 235 -5.82 -7.00 -14.86
CA LYS A 235 -6.35 -8.00 -13.92
C LYS A 235 -5.90 -7.72 -12.49
N SER A 236 -4.63 -7.37 -12.30
CA SER A 236 -4.05 -7.07 -10.99
C SER A 236 -4.66 -5.81 -10.36
N ALA A 237 -4.84 -4.75 -11.15
CA ALA A 237 -5.53 -3.53 -10.75
C ALA A 237 -6.95 -3.85 -10.27
N LEU A 238 -7.74 -4.57 -11.08
CA LEU A 238 -9.09 -4.97 -10.68
C LEU A 238 -9.09 -5.81 -9.40
N ALA A 239 -8.20 -6.81 -9.31
CA ALA A 239 -8.12 -7.71 -8.15
C ALA A 239 -7.85 -6.98 -6.83
N SER A 240 -7.18 -5.83 -6.88
CA SER A 240 -6.89 -5.02 -5.68
C SER A 240 -8.12 -4.34 -5.08
N VAL A 241 -9.21 -4.18 -5.85
CA VAL A 241 -10.40 -3.41 -5.43
C VAL A 241 -11.72 -4.16 -5.53
N ILE A 242 -11.81 -5.21 -6.38
CA ILE A 242 -13.07 -5.90 -6.73
C ILE A 242 -13.83 -6.43 -5.50
N MET A 243 -13.10 -6.85 -4.46
CA MET A 243 -13.70 -7.40 -3.24
C MET A 243 -14.49 -6.36 -2.44
N GLY A 244 -14.16 -5.07 -2.59
CA GLY A 244 -14.91 -3.98 -1.97
C GLY A 244 -16.36 -3.90 -2.43
N LEU A 245 -16.66 -4.37 -3.65
CA LEU A 245 -18.03 -4.40 -4.18
C LEU A 245 -18.97 -5.28 -3.36
N SER A 246 -18.44 -6.25 -2.60
CA SER A 246 -19.26 -7.13 -1.75
C SER A 246 -20.04 -6.36 -0.68
N THR A 247 -19.39 -5.36 -0.08
CA THR A 247 -20.01 -4.50 0.95
C THR A 247 -21.11 -3.60 0.38
N ILE A 248 -21.11 -3.38 -0.93
CA ILE A 248 -22.06 -2.51 -1.64
C ILE A 248 -23.27 -3.31 -2.13
N LEU A 249 -23.04 -4.48 -2.73
CA LEU A 249 -24.10 -5.30 -3.35
C LEU A 249 -24.81 -6.23 -2.36
N GLY A 250 -24.27 -6.37 -1.15
CA GLY A 250 -24.82 -7.26 -0.13
C GLY A 250 -24.60 -8.74 -0.44
N LYS A 251 -25.15 -9.58 0.44
CA LYS A 251 -24.82 -11.01 0.50
C LYS A 251 -25.24 -11.81 -0.75
N ASP A 252 -26.49 -11.67 -1.18
CA ASP A 252 -27.04 -12.53 -2.22
C ASP A 252 -26.37 -12.27 -3.59
N ASN A 253 -26.27 -11.00 -4.00
CA ASN A 253 -25.56 -10.61 -5.21
C ASN A 253 -24.07 -10.95 -5.16
N THR A 254 -23.42 -10.83 -3.99
CA THR A 254 -22.02 -11.22 -3.82
C THR A 254 -21.83 -12.71 -4.10
N ILE A 255 -22.70 -13.56 -3.54
CA ILE A 255 -22.62 -15.01 -3.73
C ILE A 255 -22.92 -15.38 -5.19
N GLU A 256 -23.97 -14.81 -5.78
CA GLU A 256 -24.42 -15.18 -7.12
C GLU A 256 -23.46 -14.67 -8.22
N HIS A 257 -22.94 -13.45 -8.07
CA HIS A 257 -22.26 -12.77 -9.17
C HIS A 257 -20.80 -12.44 -8.94
N LEU A 258 -20.37 -12.11 -7.72
CA LEU A 258 -18.98 -11.73 -7.44
C LEU A 258 -18.11 -12.93 -7.07
N LEU A 259 -18.66 -13.90 -6.33
CA LEU A 259 -17.92 -15.08 -5.89
C LEU A 259 -17.32 -15.89 -7.06
N PRO A 260 -18.04 -16.11 -8.20
CA PRO A 260 -17.42 -16.73 -9.38
C PRO A 260 -16.22 -15.95 -9.93
N LEU A 261 -16.26 -14.60 -9.85
CA LEU A 261 -15.17 -13.73 -10.32
C LEU A 261 -13.97 -13.79 -9.38
N PHE A 262 -14.20 -13.78 -8.06
CA PHE A 262 -13.15 -13.96 -7.07
C PHE A 262 -12.45 -15.30 -7.22
N LEU A 263 -13.20 -16.37 -7.46
CA LEU A 263 -12.65 -17.71 -7.69
C LEU A 263 -11.83 -17.80 -8.98
N ALA A 264 -12.27 -17.11 -10.03
CA ALA A 264 -11.51 -17.03 -11.28
C ALA A 264 -10.16 -16.32 -11.05
N GLN A 265 -10.16 -15.18 -10.34
CA GLN A 265 -8.94 -14.44 -10.05
C GLN A 265 -8.03 -15.15 -9.02
N LEU A 266 -8.58 -15.92 -8.08
CA LEU A 266 -7.78 -16.76 -7.17
C LEU A 266 -6.97 -17.84 -7.91
N LYS A 267 -7.47 -18.26 -9.08
CA LYS A 267 -6.86 -19.27 -9.94
C LYS A 267 -6.11 -18.68 -11.13
N ASP A 268 -5.86 -17.37 -11.11
CA ASP A 268 -5.15 -16.69 -12.19
C ASP A 268 -3.68 -17.15 -12.28
N GLU A 269 -3.14 -17.22 -13.49
CA GLU A 269 -1.72 -17.57 -13.69
C GLU A 269 -0.78 -16.52 -13.10
N CYS A 270 -1.22 -15.25 -13.05
CA CYS A 270 -0.45 -14.14 -12.51
C CYS A 270 -0.44 -14.17 -10.96
N PRO A 271 0.74 -14.31 -10.32
CA PRO A 271 0.85 -14.33 -8.86
C PRO A 271 0.33 -13.05 -8.19
N GLU A 272 0.55 -11.89 -8.81
CA GLU A 272 0.11 -10.59 -8.29
C GLU A 272 -1.42 -10.49 -8.21
N VAL A 273 -2.14 -11.04 -9.20
CA VAL A 273 -3.61 -11.09 -9.20
C VAL A 273 -4.10 -11.89 -7.99
N ARG A 274 -3.56 -13.09 -7.80
CA ARG A 274 -3.94 -13.98 -6.69
C ARG A 274 -3.62 -13.38 -5.34
N LEU A 275 -2.45 -12.76 -5.21
CA LEU A 275 -2.00 -12.06 -4.01
C LEU A 275 -2.96 -10.92 -3.63
N ASN A 276 -3.40 -10.13 -4.60
CA ASN A 276 -4.32 -9.02 -4.36
C ASN A 276 -5.69 -9.49 -3.87
N ILE A 277 -6.20 -10.62 -4.36
CA ILE A 277 -7.46 -11.18 -3.84
C ILE A 277 -7.25 -11.73 -2.41
N ILE A 278 -6.18 -12.47 -2.15
CA ILE A 278 -5.90 -13.01 -0.80
C ILE A 278 -5.83 -11.88 0.23
N SER A 279 -5.14 -10.79 -0.11
CA SER A 279 -4.91 -9.66 0.80
C SER A 279 -6.19 -8.90 1.18
N ASN A 280 -7.29 -9.12 0.46
CA ASN A 280 -8.58 -8.44 0.66
C ASN A 280 -9.71 -9.40 1.06
N LEU A 281 -9.40 -10.66 1.43
CA LEU A 281 -10.39 -11.67 1.80
C LEU A 281 -11.27 -11.27 2.99
N ASP A 282 -10.75 -10.42 3.89
CA ASP A 282 -11.48 -9.91 5.05
C ASP A 282 -12.80 -9.22 4.67
N CYS A 283 -12.78 -8.38 3.62
CA CYS A 283 -13.95 -7.62 3.17
C CYS A 283 -15.14 -8.52 2.82
N VAL A 284 -14.86 -9.63 2.12
CA VAL A 284 -15.91 -10.56 1.67
C VAL A 284 -16.40 -11.43 2.81
N ASN A 285 -15.51 -11.78 3.74
CA ASN A 285 -15.86 -12.63 4.86
C ASN A 285 -16.91 -12.01 5.79
N GLU A 286 -16.89 -10.68 5.97
CA GLU A 286 -17.92 -9.94 6.71
C GLU A 286 -19.31 -10.05 6.06
N VAL A 287 -19.37 -10.17 4.73
CA VAL A 287 -20.63 -10.13 3.96
C VAL A 287 -21.25 -11.52 3.78
N ILE A 288 -20.48 -12.50 3.30
CA ILE A 288 -21.03 -13.84 2.98
C ILE A 288 -21.05 -14.76 4.22
N GLY A 289 -20.17 -14.50 5.17
CA GLY A 289 -19.94 -15.31 6.35
C GLY A 289 -19.08 -16.57 6.09
N ILE A 290 -18.50 -17.08 7.17
CA ILE A 290 -17.44 -18.10 7.13
C ILE A 290 -17.83 -19.43 6.46
N ARG A 291 -19.10 -19.84 6.53
CA ARG A 291 -19.54 -21.14 5.98
C ARG A 291 -19.42 -21.18 4.46
N GLN A 292 -19.85 -20.12 3.77
CA GLN A 292 -19.76 -20.05 2.30
C GLN A 292 -18.31 -19.84 1.87
N LEU A 293 -17.54 -19.07 2.64
CA LEU A 293 -16.10 -18.94 2.45
C LEU A 293 -15.40 -20.32 2.52
N SER A 294 -15.73 -21.14 3.51
CA SER A 294 -15.16 -22.48 3.69
C SER A 294 -15.53 -23.47 2.57
N GLN A 295 -16.74 -23.36 2.00
CA GLN A 295 -17.19 -24.30 0.98
C GLN A 295 -16.64 -23.93 -0.41
N SER A 296 -16.59 -22.64 -0.73
CA SER A 296 -16.23 -22.18 -2.07
C SER A 296 -14.76 -21.79 -2.21
N LEU A 297 -14.18 -21.11 -1.21
CA LEU A 297 -12.83 -20.53 -1.31
C LEU A 297 -11.74 -21.43 -0.72
N LEU A 298 -12.07 -22.29 0.25
CA LEU A 298 -11.09 -23.17 0.89
C LEU A 298 -10.29 -24.03 -0.12
N PRO A 299 -10.91 -24.69 -1.12
CA PRO A 299 -10.13 -25.50 -2.06
C PRO A 299 -9.07 -24.67 -2.79
N ALA A 300 -9.41 -23.43 -3.14
CA ALA A 300 -8.47 -22.52 -3.79
C ALA A 300 -7.41 -21.99 -2.81
N ILE A 301 -7.76 -21.71 -1.55
CA ILE A 301 -6.78 -21.33 -0.50
C ILE A 301 -5.76 -22.44 -0.25
N VAL A 302 -6.21 -23.71 -0.21
CA VAL A 302 -5.34 -24.88 -0.05
C VAL A 302 -4.39 -25.03 -1.25
N GLU A 303 -4.88 -24.81 -2.46
CA GLU A 303 -4.05 -24.80 -3.67
C GLU A 303 -2.98 -23.68 -3.63
N LEU A 304 -3.36 -22.49 -3.14
CA LEU A 304 -2.46 -21.33 -3.02
C LEU A 304 -1.40 -21.47 -1.91
N ALA A 305 -1.71 -22.24 -0.87
CA ALA A 305 -0.76 -22.56 0.19
C ALA A 305 0.47 -23.33 -0.31
N GLU A 306 0.35 -24.02 -1.45
CA GLU A 306 1.40 -24.79 -2.11
C GLU A 306 1.93 -24.10 -3.38
N ASP A 307 1.59 -22.81 -3.58
CA ASP A 307 1.94 -22.10 -4.80
C ASP A 307 3.44 -22.09 -5.10
N ALA A 308 3.82 -22.13 -6.38
CA ALA A 308 5.22 -22.07 -6.79
C ALA A 308 5.93 -20.79 -6.32
N LYS A 309 5.22 -19.65 -6.25
CA LYS A 309 5.77 -18.37 -5.82
C LYS A 309 5.63 -18.23 -4.32
N TRP A 310 6.78 -18.14 -3.64
CA TRP A 310 6.82 -18.04 -2.18
C TRP A 310 6.05 -16.83 -1.63
N ARG A 311 5.98 -15.69 -2.35
CA ARG A 311 5.19 -14.53 -1.90
C ARG A 311 3.69 -14.83 -1.79
N VAL A 312 3.14 -15.69 -2.65
CA VAL A 312 1.74 -16.13 -2.57
C VAL A 312 1.57 -17.02 -1.34
N ARG A 313 2.48 -17.98 -1.12
CA ARG A 313 2.47 -18.83 0.08
C ARG A 313 2.58 -17.99 1.36
N LEU A 314 3.44 -16.98 1.37
CA LEU A 314 3.61 -16.06 2.51
C LEU A 314 2.29 -15.36 2.86
N ALA A 315 1.57 -14.82 1.88
CA ALA A 315 0.29 -14.17 2.11
C ALA A 315 -0.76 -15.12 2.72
N ILE A 316 -0.79 -16.38 2.27
CA ILE A 316 -1.67 -17.40 2.87
C ILE A 316 -1.26 -17.70 4.33
N ILE A 317 0.04 -17.75 4.62
CA ILE A 317 0.55 -17.95 6.00
C ILE A 317 0.14 -16.80 6.92
N GLU A 318 0.21 -15.57 6.43
CA GLU A 318 -0.20 -14.39 7.19
C GLU A 318 -1.71 -14.36 7.45
N TYR A 319 -2.51 -14.83 6.49
CA TYR A 319 -3.97 -14.93 6.59
C TYR A 319 -4.47 -16.11 7.43
N MET A 320 -3.65 -17.16 7.60
CA MET A 320 -4.04 -18.42 8.26
C MET A 320 -4.57 -18.27 9.70
N PRO A 321 -4.03 -17.41 10.60
CA PRO A 321 -4.57 -17.28 11.97
C PRO A 321 -5.99 -16.73 12.00
N LEU A 322 -6.33 -15.85 11.05
CA LEU A 322 -7.67 -15.32 10.90
C LEU A 322 -8.63 -16.45 10.49
N LEU A 323 -8.30 -17.18 9.41
CA LEU A 323 -9.04 -18.35 8.95
C LEU A 323 -9.27 -19.36 10.07
N ALA A 324 -8.20 -19.75 10.77
CA ALA A 324 -8.24 -20.78 11.80
C ALA A 324 -9.26 -20.44 12.89
N GLY A 325 -9.26 -19.21 13.39
CA GLY A 325 -10.20 -18.85 14.45
C GLY A 325 -11.63 -18.59 14.01
N GLN A 326 -11.86 -18.37 12.72
CA GLN A 326 -13.23 -18.25 12.20
C GLN A 326 -13.83 -19.62 11.88
N LEU A 327 -13.01 -20.55 11.37
CA LEU A 327 -13.41 -21.92 11.03
C LEU A 327 -13.48 -22.83 12.25
N GLY A 328 -12.76 -22.49 13.31
CA GLY A 328 -12.70 -23.27 14.54
C GLY A 328 -11.63 -24.35 14.51
N VAL A 329 -11.31 -24.86 15.70
CA VAL A 329 -10.20 -25.80 15.94
C VAL A 329 -10.40 -27.15 15.25
N GLU A 330 -11.61 -27.70 15.27
CA GLU A 330 -11.91 -29.00 14.65
C GLU A 330 -11.64 -28.99 13.15
N PHE A 331 -12.08 -27.94 12.47
CA PHE A 331 -11.85 -27.76 11.05
C PHE A 331 -10.37 -27.56 10.73
N PHE A 332 -9.68 -26.76 11.54
CA PHE A 332 -8.24 -26.54 11.38
C PHE A 332 -7.49 -27.87 11.46
N ASP A 333 -7.79 -28.69 12.46
CA ASP A 333 -7.12 -29.97 12.71
C ASP A 333 -7.34 -30.96 11.55
N GLU A 334 -8.55 -30.99 10.97
CA GLU A 334 -8.88 -31.88 9.85
C GLU A 334 -8.31 -31.43 8.50
N LYS A 335 -8.27 -30.12 8.22
CA LYS A 335 -8.04 -29.61 6.85
C LYS A 335 -6.80 -28.75 6.69
N LEU A 336 -6.36 -28.01 7.70
CA LEU A 336 -5.34 -26.96 7.57
C LEU A 336 -4.04 -27.27 8.31
N ASN A 337 -4.10 -28.11 9.33
CA ASN A 337 -2.96 -28.50 10.16
C ASN A 337 -1.81 -29.09 9.31
N THR A 338 -2.12 -29.99 8.37
CA THR A 338 -1.11 -30.59 7.49
C THR A 338 -0.35 -29.55 6.67
N LEU A 339 -1.04 -28.51 6.16
CA LEU A 339 -0.42 -27.42 5.41
C LEU A 339 0.51 -26.59 6.30
N CYS A 340 0.06 -26.26 7.51
CA CYS A 340 0.87 -25.50 8.46
C CYS A 340 2.18 -26.21 8.80
N MET A 341 2.14 -27.54 8.92
CA MET A 341 3.34 -28.34 9.16
C MET A 341 4.23 -28.43 7.92
N ALA A 342 3.66 -28.47 6.71
CA ALA A 342 4.43 -28.50 5.47
C ALA A 342 5.26 -27.21 5.29
N TRP A 343 4.75 -26.05 5.70
CA TRP A 343 5.48 -24.78 5.60
C TRP A 343 6.73 -24.70 6.49
N LEU A 344 6.77 -25.45 7.60
CA LEU A 344 7.95 -25.51 8.49
C LEU A 344 9.17 -26.16 7.81
N ILE A 345 8.93 -26.97 6.78
CA ILE A 345 9.96 -27.63 5.98
C ILE A 345 10.05 -27.05 4.56
N ASP A 346 9.49 -25.85 4.33
CA ASP A 346 9.56 -25.18 3.03
C ASP A 346 11.02 -24.89 2.65
N HIS A 347 11.33 -24.94 1.36
CA HIS A 347 12.67 -24.67 0.84
C HIS A 347 13.12 -23.22 1.08
N VAL A 348 12.19 -22.27 1.13
CA VAL A 348 12.45 -20.84 1.36
C VAL A 348 12.47 -20.53 2.85
N TYR A 349 13.57 -19.95 3.34
CA TYR A 349 13.71 -19.57 4.76
C TYR A 349 12.60 -18.63 5.25
N ALA A 350 12.27 -17.59 4.47
CA ALA A 350 11.23 -16.63 4.83
C ALA A 350 9.86 -17.29 5.07
N ILE A 351 9.56 -18.39 4.36
CA ILE A 351 8.35 -19.18 4.58
C ILE A 351 8.42 -19.95 5.89
N ARG A 352 9.55 -20.61 6.19
CA ARG A 352 9.73 -21.32 7.45
C ARG A 352 9.65 -20.39 8.67
N GLU A 353 10.22 -19.19 8.54
CA GLU A 353 10.16 -18.14 9.57
C GLU A 353 8.73 -17.64 9.78
N ALA A 354 8.02 -17.29 8.69
CA ALA A 354 6.62 -16.89 8.77
C ALA A 354 5.73 -18.00 9.34
N ALA A 355 5.95 -19.26 8.97
CA ALA A 355 5.24 -20.42 9.50
C ALA A 355 5.50 -20.63 10.99
N THR A 356 6.73 -20.38 11.45
CA THR A 356 7.08 -20.41 12.87
C THR A 356 6.30 -19.35 13.67
N CYS A 357 6.28 -18.11 13.18
CA CYS A 357 5.48 -17.04 13.79
C CYS A 357 3.97 -17.32 13.71
N ASN A 358 3.53 -17.98 12.63
CA ASN A 358 2.14 -18.39 12.46
C ASN A 358 1.70 -19.39 13.54
N LEU A 359 2.52 -20.39 13.87
CA LEU A 359 2.21 -21.33 14.96
C LEU A 359 1.97 -20.61 16.29
N MET A 360 2.81 -19.63 16.64
CA MET A 360 2.63 -18.84 17.86
C MET A 360 1.24 -18.17 17.90
N LYS A 361 0.84 -17.49 16.80
CA LYS A 361 -0.48 -16.87 16.68
C LYS A 361 -1.63 -17.87 16.77
N LEU A 362 -1.43 -19.09 16.26
CA LEU A 362 -2.42 -20.17 16.38
C LEU A 362 -2.55 -20.66 17.84
N VAL A 363 -1.43 -20.79 18.56
CA VAL A 363 -1.44 -21.16 20.00
C VAL A 363 -2.12 -20.08 20.83
N GLU A 364 -1.86 -18.80 20.57
CA GLU A 364 -2.56 -17.69 21.23
C GLU A 364 -4.08 -17.76 21.04
N LYS A 365 -4.53 -18.35 19.91
CA LYS A 365 -5.95 -18.44 19.56
C LYS A 365 -6.65 -19.70 20.07
N PHE A 366 -5.98 -20.85 20.00
CA PHE A 366 -6.55 -22.15 20.37
C PHE A 366 -6.11 -22.65 21.76
N GLY A 367 -5.10 -22.01 22.34
CA GLY A 367 -4.60 -22.30 23.69
C GLY A 367 -3.44 -23.30 23.73
N ALA A 368 -2.72 -23.26 24.86
CA ALA A 368 -1.53 -24.06 25.12
C ALA A 368 -1.80 -25.58 25.16
N GLU A 369 -2.96 -26.01 25.67
CA GLU A 369 -3.32 -27.43 25.75
C GLU A 369 -3.54 -28.03 24.35
N TRP A 370 -4.20 -27.30 23.45
CA TRP A 370 -4.31 -27.71 22.05
C TRP A 370 -2.93 -27.80 21.40
N ALA A 371 -2.06 -26.81 21.62
CA ALA A 371 -0.71 -26.81 21.08
C ALA A 371 0.09 -28.03 21.55
N GLN A 372 -0.01 -28.38 22.84
CA GLN A 372 0.64 -29.54 23.45
C GLN A 372 0.25 -30.85 22.76
N ASN A 373 -1.03 -31.01 22.39
CA ASN A 373 -1.54 -32.25 21.83
C ASN A 373 -1.35 -32.36 20.31
N THR A 374 -1.46 -31.23 19.60
CA THR A 374 -1.54 -31.24 18.13
C THR A 374 -0.27 -30.75 17.44
N ILE A 375 0.38 -29.71 17.98
CA ILE A 375 1.47 -28.98 17.33
C ILE A 375 2.84 -29.43 17.84
N VAL A 376 3.02 -29.45 19.17
CA VAL A 376 4.30 -29.76 19.82
C VAL A 376 4.87 -31.10 19.36
N PRO A 377 4.12 -32.22 19.32
CA PRO A 377 4.69 -33.51 18.91
C PRO A 377 5.26 -33.49 17.48
N LYS A 378 4.61 -32.76 16.57
CA LYS A 378 5.06 -32.63 15.17
C LYS A 378 6.30 -31.77 15.05
N VAL A 379 6.33 -30.64 15.76
CA VAL A 379 7.50 -29.75 15.82
C VAL A 379 8.72 -30.51 16.34
N LEU A 380 8.57 -31.23 17.46
CA LEU A 380 9.67 -31.98 18.07
C LEU A 380 10.14 -33.15 17.19
N GLY A 381 9.26 -33.72 16.36
CA GLY A 381 9.63 -34.75 15.39
C GLY A 381 10.68 -34.30 14.37
N MET A 382 10.62 -33.02 13.95
CA MET A 382 11.55 -32.43 12.98
C MET A 382 13.00 -32.34 13.51
N ALA A 383 13.23 -32.46 14.82
CA ALA A 383 14.57 -32.50 15.40
C ALA A 383 15.41 -33.68 14.89
N ASN A 384 14.79 -34.72 14.32
CA ASN A 384 15.48 -35.88 13.77
C ASN A 384 15.53 -35.88 12.23
N ASP A 385 15.12 -34.79 11.58
CA ASP A 385 15.15 -34.67 10.11
C ASP A 385 16.61 -34.70 9.58
N PRO A 386 16.90 -35.39 8.47
CA PRO A 386 18.23 -35.42 7.88
C PRO A 386 18.74 -34.02 7.49
N ASN A 387 17.86 -33.10 7.09
CA ASN A 387 18.20 -31.74 6.73
C ASN A 387 18.38 -30.86 7.98
N TYR A 388 19.59 -30.32 8.15
CA TYR A 388 19.89 -29.46 9.30
C TYR A 388 19.05 -28.18 9.33
N LEU A 389 18.57 -27.69 8.17
CA LEU A 389 17.69 -26.53 8.12
C LEU A 389 16.34 -26.80 8.80
N HIS A 390 15.80 -28.02 8.66
CA HIS A 390 14.53 -28.41 9.30
C HIS A 390 14.72 -28.63 10.80
N ARG A 391 15.87 -29.22 11.18
CA ARG A 391 16.27 -29.31 12.60
C ARG A 391 16.41 -27.92 13.22
N MET A 392 17.02 -26.96 12.53
CA MET A 392 17.05 -25.58 12.99
C MET A 392 15.66 -24.96 13.11
N THR A 393 14.74 -25.22 12.18
CA THR A 393 13.34 -24.77 12.31
C THR A 393 12.68 -25.28 13.59
N THR A 394 13.04 -26.48 14.05
CA THR A 394 12.55 -27.01 15.34
C THR A 394 12.91 -26.10 16.51
N LEU A 395 14.16 -25.61 16.54
CA LEU A 395 14.63 -24.69 17.57
C LEU A 395 13.91 -23.33 17.49
N PHE A 396 13.69 -22.82 16.27
CA PHE A 396 12.94 -21.57 16.08
C PHE A 396 11.48 -21.71 16.50
N CYS A 397 10.84 -22.84 16.21
CA CYS A 397 9.50 -23.15 16.71
C CYS A 397 9.45 -23.20 18.23
N ILE A 398 10.40 -23.86 18.88
CA ILE A 398 10.46 -23.90 20.35
C ILE A 398 10.64 -22.49 20.93
N ASN A 399 11.49 -21.65 20.32
CA ASN A 399 11.68 -20.27 20.74
C ASN A 399 10.37 -19.48 20.71
N ALA A 400 9.61 -19.59 19.61
CA ALA A 400 8.34 -18.89 19.43
C ALA A 400 7.21 -19.46 20.31
N LEU A 401 7.17 -20.78 20.52
CA LEU A 401 6.11 -21.44 21.27
C LEU A 401 6.31 -21.40 22.79
N SER A 402 7.55 -21.20 23.27
CA SER A 402 7.87 -21.28 24.70
C SER A 402 7.04 -20.33 25.57
N GLU A 403 6.90 -19.07 25.15
CA GLU A 403 6.12 -18.06 25.88
C GLU A 403 4.61 -18.39 25.84
N ALA A 404 4.08 -18.80 24.68
CA ALA A 404 2.65 -19.06 24.50
C ALA A 404 2.16 -20.38 25.14
N CYS A 405 3.02 -21.41 25.21
CA CYS A 405 2.68 -22.69 25.82
C CYS A 405 2.87 -22.73 27.35
N GLY A 406 3.63 -21.78 27.91
CA GLY A 406 3.88 -21.67 29.35
C GLY A 406 4.90 -22.68 29.90
N GLN A 407 5.34 -22.40 31.14
CA GLN A 407 6.49 -23.05 31.78
C GLN A 407 6.41 -24.58 31.84
N GLU A 408 5.24 -25.15 32.16
CA GLU A 408 5.11 -26.60 32.33
C GLU A 408 5.36 -27.36 31.03
N ILE A 409 4.72 -26.95 29.92
CA ILE A 409 4.86 -27.60 28.62
C ILE A 409 6.28 -27.39 28.08
N THR A 410 6.82 -26.17 28.21
CA THR A 410 8.18 -25.86 27.77
C THR A 410 9.22 -26.70 28.51
N THR A 411 9.10 -26.83 29.83
CA THR A 411 10.07 -27.59 30.65
C THR A 411 9.95 -29.09 30.41
N LYS A 412 8.73 -29.65 30.37
CA LYS A 412 8.54 -31.10 30.30
C LYS A 412 8.70 -31.70 28.90
N GLN A 413 8.35 -30.95 27.85
CA GLN A 413 8.32 -31.49 26.47
C GLN A 413 9.36 -30.88 25.54
N MET A 414 9.51 -29.55 25.56
CA MET A 414 10.37 -28.86 24.59
C MET A 414 11.84 -28.88 25.01
N LEU A 415 12.13 -28.57 26.27
CA LEU A 415 13.49 -28.49 26.80
C LEU A 415 14.31 -29.78 26.57
N PRO A 416 13.79 -31.01 26.83
CA PRO A 416 14.55 -32.24 26.60
C PRO A 416 15.05 -32.39 25.16
N VAL A 417 14.28 -31.91 24.18
CA VAL A 417 14.67 -31.95 22.77
C VAL A 417 15.77 -30.92 22.48
N VAL A 418 15.66 -29.70 23.01
CA VAL A 418 16.72 -28.67 22.88
C VAL A 418 18.05 -29.19 23.45
N LEU A 419 18.00 -29.81 24.64
CA LEU A 419 19.20 -30.38 25.27
C LEU A 419 19.76 -31.56 24.46
N LYS A 420 18.91 -32.43 23.90
CA LYS A 420 19.36 -33.51 23.01
C LYS A 420 20.09 -32.97 21.78
N MET A 421 19.57 -31.90 21.17
CA MET A 421 20.12 -31.27 19.97
C MET A 421 21.46 -30.59 20.21
N SER A 422 21.89 -30.39 21.47
CA SER A 422 23.23 -29.88 21.79
C SER A 422 24.35 -30.81 21.28
N ASN A 423 24.02 -32.06 20.95
CA ASN A 423 24.95 -33.07 20.43
C ASN A 423 24.86 -33.25 18.91
N ASP A 424 24.18 -32.33 18.20
CA ASP A 424 24.08 -32.38 16.75
C ASP A 424 25.47 -32.30 16.08
N GLN A 425 25.64 -33.02 14.99
CA GLN A 425 26.91 -33.03 14.25
C GLN A 425 27.20 -31.69 13.58
N VAL A 426 26.15 -30.91 13.26
CA VAL A 426 26.26 -29.62 12.58
C VAL A 426 26.40 -28.48 13.59
N ALA A 427 27.50 -27.72 13.50
CA ALA A 427 27.76 -26.57 14.38
C ALA A 427 26.62 -25.55 14.38
N ASN A 428 26.00 -25.31 13.22
CA ASN A 428 24.85 -24.41 13.08
C ASN A 428 23.66 -24.80 13.96
N VAL A 429 23.42 -26.09 14.14
CA VAL A 429 22.37 -26.55 15.06
C VAL A 429 22.82 -26.30 16.50
N ARG A 430 24.07 -26.65 16.85
CA ARG A 430 24.60 -26.50 18.21
C ARG A 430 24.64 -25.06 18.70
N PHE A 431 25.05 -24.09 17.89
CA PHE A 431 25.04 -22.69 18.33
C PHE A 431 23.61 -22.13 18.42
N ASN A 432 22.68 -22.63 17.60
CA ASN A 432 21.26 -22.27 17.74
C ASN A 432 20.65 -22.90 18.99
N VAL A 433 21.13 -24.06 19.46
CA VAL A 433 20.75 -24.59 20.78
C VAL A 433 21.13 -23.62 21.88
N ALA A 434 22.34 -23.05 21.86
CA ALA A 434 22.75 -22.04 22.84
C ALA A 434 21.83 -20.80 22.81
N LYS A 435 21.54 -20.26 21.62
CA LYS A 435 20.59 -19.15 21.43
C LYS A 435 19.18 -19.50 21.93
N SER A 436 18.70 -20.71 21.65
CA SER A 436 17.41 -21.18 22.12
C SER A 436 17.35 -21.27 23.64
N LEU A 437 18.37 -21.85 24.29
CA LEU A 437 18.45 -21.92 25.75
C LEU A 437 18.45 -20.52 26.38
N GLN A 438 19.18 -19.56 25.80
CA GLN A 438 19.12 -18.16 26.21
C GLN A 438 17.70 -17.58 26.08
N LYS A 439 17.02 -17.84 24.97
CA LYS A 439 15.69 -17.28 24.68
C LYS A 439 14.59 -17.87 25.56
N ILE A 440 14.59 -19.19 25.78
CA ILE A 440 13.56 -19.86 26.60
C ILE A 440 13.89 -19.82 28.10
N GLY A 441 15.12 -19.51 28.48
CA GLY A 441 15.59 -19.50 29.86
C GLY A 441 14.68 -18.71 30.83
N PRO A 442 14.20 -17.51 30.48
CA PRO A 442 13.27 -16.74 31.33
C PRO A 442 11.91 -17.44 31.61
N VAL A 443 11.52 -18.41 30.79
CA VAL A 443 10.27 -19.18 30.95
C VAL A 443 10.47 -20.38 31.88
N LEU A 444 11.70 -20.91 31.97
CA LEU A 444 12.03 -22.09 32.76
C LEU A 444 12.11 -21.76 34.27
N ASP A 445 11.92 -22.78 35.10
CA ASP A 445 12.14 -22.62 36.53
C ASP A 445 13.64 -22.61 36.89
N SER A 446 13.97 -22.04 38.05
CA SER A 446 15.36 -21.94 38.50
C SER A 446 16.05 -23.29 38.70
N ASN A 447 15.28 -24.35 38.96
CA ASN A 447 15.84 -25.68 39.14
C ASN A 447 16.32 -26.23 37.78
N ALA A 448 15.45 -26.24 36.77
CA ALA A 448 15.78 -26.65 35.40
C ALA A 448 16.96 -25.84 34.81
N LEU A 449 17.01 -24.54 35.08
CA LEU A 449 18.12 -23.69 34.67
C LEU A 449 19.47 -24.15 35.25
N GLN A 450 19.50 -24.51 36.53
CA GLN A 450 20.74 -24.91 37.21
C GLN A 450 21.11 -26.37 36.96
N THR A 451 20.14 -27.28 36.95
CA THR A 451 20.41 -28.73 36.88
C THR A 451 20.51 -29.27 35.47
N GLU A 452 19.85 -28.65 34.50
CA GLU A 452 19.75 -29.16 33.13
C GLU A 452 20.38 -28.21 32.10
N VAL A 453 20.07 -26.91 32.15
CA VAL A 453 20.53 -25.93 31.15
C VAL A 453 22.01 -25.57 31.34
N LYS A 454 22.41 -25.20 32.56
CA LYS A 454 23.79 -24.77 32.86
C LYS A 454 24.85 -25.80 32.43
N PRO A 455 24.75 -27.11 32.76
CA PRO A 455 25.75 -28.09 32.33
C PRO A 455 25.88 -28.22 30.81
N VAL A 456 24.76 -28.06 30.07
CA VAL A 456 24.78 -28.12 28.61
C VAL A 456 25.45 -26.88 28.01
N LEU A 457 25.17 -25.69 28.54
CA LEU A 457 25.83 -24.46 28.10
C LEU A 457 27.34 -24.47 28.41
N GLU A 458 27.76 -24.97 29.57
CA GLU A 458 29.19 -25.12 29.91
C GLU A 458 29.90 -26.09 28.96
N LYS A 459 29.22 -27.19 28.59
CA LYS A 459 29.71 -28.12 27.57
C LYS A 459 29.87 -27.45 26.21
N LEU A 460 28.87 -26.66 25.76
CA LEU A 460 28.92 -25.92 24.49
C LEU A 460 29.96 -24.79 24.51
N ALA A 461 30.22 -24.18 25.66
CA ALA A 461 31.30 -23.20 25.83
C ALA A 461 32.70 -23.83 25.63
N SER A 462 32.79 -25.16 25.70
CA SER A 462 33.99 -25.94 25.42
C SER A 462 33.97 -26.64 24.05
N ASP A 463 33.04 -26.30 23.15
CA ASP A 463 32.93 -26.90 21.80
C ASP A 463 34.20 -26.66 20.97
N THR A 464 34.35 -27.31 19.82
CA THR A 464 35.47 -27.01 18.92
C THR A 464 35.20 -25.78 18.05
N ASP A 465 33.93 -25.51 17.76
CA ASP A 465 33.48 -24.41 16.90
C ASP A 465 33.41 -23.08 17.66
N MET A 466 33.89 -21.99 17.03
CA MET A 466 33.99 -20.68 17.68
C MET A 466 32.64 -20.00 17.91
N ASP A 467 31.69 -20.17 16.98
CA ASP A 467 30.35 -19.57 17.12
C ASP A 467 29.58 -20.27 18.22
N VAL A 468 29.71 -21.61 18.31
CA VAL A 468 29.11 -22.39 19.41
C VAL A 468 29.60 -21.90 20.77
N LYS A 469 30.92 -21.70 20.93
CA LYS A 469 31.49 -21.16 22.17
C LYS A 469 30.94 -19.77 22.50
N TYR A 470 30.96 -18.87 21.51
CA TYR A 470 30.54 -17.49 21.68
C TYR A 470 29.09 -17.42 22.19
N PHE A 471 28.15 -18.07 21.49
CA PHE A 471 26.75 -18.02 21.87
C PHE A 471 26.45 -18.77 23.17
N ALA A 472 27.19 -19.84 23.49
CA ALA A 472 27.06 -20.52 24.78
C ALA A 472 27.49 -19.62 25.95
N GLN A 473 28.60 -18.90 25.80
CA GLN A 473 29.12 -18.02 26.86
C GLN A 473 28.26 -16.76 27.02
N GLU A 474 27.74 -16.22 25.91
CA GLU A 474 26.73 -15.16 25.92
C GLU A 474 25.46 -15.61 26.68
N ALA A 475 24.95 -16.81 26.37
CA ALA A 475 23.79 -17.38 27.07
C ALA A 475 24.00 -17.54 28.58
N ILE A 476 25.17 -18.04 29.01
CA ILE A 476 25.53 -18.16 30.44
C ILE A 476 25.51 -16.80 31.13
N SER A 477 26.09 -15.79 30.49
CA SER A 477 26.13 -14.42 31.01
C SER A 477 24.73 -13.82 31.15
N VAL A 478 23.92 -13.91 30.09
CA VAL A 478 22.56 -13.34 30.05
C VAL A 478 21.62 -14.02 31.04
N LEU A 479 21.75 -15.33 31.23
CA LEU A 479 20.93 -16.08 32.19
C LEU A 479 21.47 -16.03 33.63
N ALA A 480 22.56 -15.29 33.89
CA ALA A 480 23.23 -15.22 35.19
C ALA A 480 23.58 -16.61 35.76
N LEU A 481 24.05 -17.52 34.90
CA LEU A 481 24.45 -18.88 35.26
C LEU A 481 25.95 -19.02 35.53
N ALA A 482 26.71 -17.92 35.43
CA ALA A 482 28.15 -17.89 35.65
C ALA A 482 28.57 -18.36 37.05
#